data_AF-A0A6J4SVE3-F1
#
_entry.id   AF-A0A6J4SVE3-F1
#
_cell.length_a   1.000
_cell.length_b   1.000
_cell.length_c   1.000
_cell.angle_alpha   90.00
_cell.angle_beta   90.00
_cell.angle_gamma   90.00
#
_symmetry.space_group_name_H-M   'P 1'
#
loop_
_entity.id
_entity.type
_entity.pdbx_description
1 polymer ?
#
loop_
_entity_poly.entity_id
_entity_poly.type
_entity_poly.pdbx_seq_one_letter_code
_entity_poly.pdbx_strand_id
1 'polypeptide(L)'
;PLPVQLRQIAGQGETEGIDPEKLATVLEVLRTLPSLPSDHPDVRTVKREASWMYKLLKKQRRAEIRSVRTQHDRAIIERTATGSRLRIDDETAGIALASTATGAFAGELVTARGCYICKQDFTLVDAFYHWLCPTCAAMSHAKRDQSTDLTGRRALLTGGRAKIGMYIALRLLRDGAHTTITTRFPRDAVRRFTALPDSGDWIHRLKVVGIDLRDPTQVISLADDVAGAGPLDILINNACQTVRRTPGAYAPLVEAESAPLPTGTELPELVTFDRISEAHPAAIAGALSDTAVAHHEGESPEHALAAHDAATMTALALKAGHASLEAHVAGTAVDAGGLLPDVQVNNSWTQTVGEVDPLELLEVQLCNSIAPFLLVSRLRPALAAAAATAPSGRSYVVNVSAMEGQFSRRYKGAGHPHTNMAKAALNMLTRTSSEEMFSTDRILMTAVDTGWITDERPHHEKLRIAAEGWHAPLDLVDGAARVYDPIVLGESGTDLFGCFVKDYQPSPW
;
A
#
# COMPACT_ATOMS: atom_id res chain seq x y z
N PRO A 1 -3.09 1.16 -38.93
CA PRO A 1 -4.50 0.84 -39.27
C PRO A 1 -4.76 -0.66 -39.09
N LEU A 2 -5.21 -1.03 -37.88
CA LEU A 2 -5.72 -2.37 -37.55
C LEU A 2 -7.24 -2.33 -37.66
N PRO A 3 -7.90 -3.31 -38.31
CA PRO A 3 -9.28 -3.60 -38.01
C PRO A 3 -9.32 -4.62 -36.87
N VAL A 4 -9.95 -4.18 -35.78
CA VAL A 4 -10.65 -4.99 -34.80
C VAL A 4 -11.68 -5.85 -35.51
N GLN A 5 -11.57 -7.18 -35.43
CA GLN A 5 -12.70 -8.12 -35.44
C GLN A 5 -12.14 -9.53 -35.28
N LEU A 6 -12.36 -10.14 -34.12
CA LEU A 6 -12.55 -11.58 -33.91
C LEU A 6 -12.83 -11.79 -32.41
N ARG A 7 -14.06 -11.46 -32.02
CA ARG A 7 -14.76 -12.02 -30.86
C ARG A 7 -16.13 -12.48 -31.36
N GLN A 8 -16.63 -13.55 -30.75
CA GLN A 8 -17.73 -14.44 -31.15
C GLN A 8 -17.32 -15.47 -32.20
N ILE A 9 -17.13 -16.74 -31.79
CA ILE A 9 -18.17 -17.77 -31.87
C ILE A 9 -17.90 -18.79 -30.74
N ALA A 10 -18.75 -18.78 -29.72
CA ALA A 10 -18.97 -19.94 -28.86
C ALA A 10 -20.37 -20.46 -29.22
N GLY A 11 -20.41 -21.42 -30.12
CA GLY A 11 -21.59 -22.13 -30.56
C GLY A 11 -21.14 -23.51 -31.00
N GLN A 12 -21.78 -24.55 -30.49
CA GLN A 12 -21.58 -25.93 -30.90
C GLN A 12 -21.91 -26.03 -32.40
N GLY A 13 -20.90 -26.03 -33.25
CA GLY A 13 -21.00 -26.26 -34.68
C GLY A 13 -19.86 -27.19 -35.07
N GLU A 14 -20.19 -28.25 -35.82
CA GLU A 14 -19.21 -29.11 -36.46
C GLU A 14 -18.18 -28.23 -37.16
N THR A 15 -16.90 -28.45 -36.88
CA THR A 15 -15.82 -27.71 -37.54
C THR A 15 -15.84 -28.07 -39.02
N GLU A 16 -16.46 -27.26 -39.87
CA GLU A 16 -16.39 -27.42 -41.32
C GLU A 16 -14.91 -27.42 -41.74
N GLY A 17 -14.48 -28.53 -42.34
CA GLY A 17 -13.15 -28.66 -42.90
C GLY A 17 -12.94 -27.80 -44.14
N ILE A 18 -11.74 -27.82 -44.71
CA ILE A 18 -11.49 -27.20 -46.01
C ILE A 18 -12.29 -27.98 -47.08
N ASP A 19 -12.97 -27.25 -47.96
CA ASP A 19 -13.61 -27.77 -49.18
C ASP A 19 -12.73 -28.83 -49.87
N PRO A 20 -13.23 -30.08 -50.05
CA PRO A 20 -12.43 -31.19 -50.57
C PRO A 20 -11.76 -30.92 -51.92
N GLU A 21 -12.42 -30.17 -52.81
CA GLU A 21 -11.86 -29.86 -54.13
C GLU A 21 -10.65 -28.93 -54.00
N LYS A 22 -10.76 -27.90 -53.14
CA LYS A 22 -9.64 -26.96 -52.88
C LYS A 22 -8.49 -27.66 -52.18
N LEU A 23 -8.76 -28.58 -51.25
CA LEU A 23 -7.73 -29.37 -50.59
C LEU A 23 -7.00 -30.26 -51.61
N ALA A 24 -7.73 -30.91 -52.53
CA ALA A 24 -7.14 -31.70 -53.60
C ALA A 24 -6.20 -30.86 -54.48
N THR A 25 -6.61 -29.65 -54.89
CA THR A 25 -5.76 -28.71 -55.65
C THR A 25 -4.50 -28.33 -54.87
N VAL A 26 -4.59 -28.02 -53.58
CA VAL A 26 -3.42 -27.69 -52.75
C VAL A 26 -2.44 -28.87 -52.68
N LEU A 27 -2.95 -30.09 -52.48
CA LEU A 27 -2.13 -31.30 -52.42
C LEU A 27 -1.45 -31.60 -53.76
N GLU A 28 -2.14 -31.38 -54.88
CA GLU A 28 -1.57 -31.50 -56.22
C GLU A 28 -0.42 -30.51 -56.43
N VAL A 29 -0.64 -29.22 -56.14
CA VAL A 29 0.40 -28.18 -56.25
C VAL A 29 1.61 -28.55 -55.40
N LEU A 30 1.41 -28.96 -54.14
CA LEU A 30 2.51 -29.35 -53.24
C LEU A 30 3.33 -30.54 -53.77
N ARG A 31 2.71 -31.49 -54.47
CA ARG A 31 3.39 -32.64 -55.08
C ARG A 31 4.18 -32.28 -56.35
N THR A 32 3.76 -31.24 -57.08
CA THR A 32 4.43 -30.77 -58.30
C THR A 32 5.63 -29.87 -58.01
N LEU A 33 5.63 -29.11 -56.90
CA LEU A 33 6.73 -28.18 -56.56
C LEU A 33 8.16 -28.77 -56.59
N PRO A 34 8.42 -30.04 -56.20
CA PRO A 34 9.76 -30.63 -56.27
C PRO A 34 10.33 -30.79 -57.70
N SER A 35 9.50 -30.74 -58.75
CA SER A 35 9.97 -30.79 -60.14
C SER A 35 10.43 -29.43 -60.68
N LEU A 36 10.22 -28.34 -59.93
CA LEU A 36 10.67 -27.00 -60.28
C LEU A 36 12.07 -26.71 -59.71
N PRO A 37 12.87 -25.82 -60.34
CA PRO A 37 14.12 -25.34 -59.77
C PRO A 37 13.94 -24.75 -58.37
N SER A 38 14.95 -24.91 -57.50
CA SER A 38 14.85 -24.53 -56.08
C SER A 38 14.66 -23.02 -55.83
N ASP A 39 15.02 -22.19 -56.80
CA ASP A 39 14.93 -20.73 -56.79
C ASP A 39 13.67 -20.19 -57.50
N HIS A 40 12.82 -21.07 -58.05
CA HIS A 40 11.61 -20.68 -58.76
C HIS A 40 10.67 -19.80 -57.89
N PRO A 41 10.09 -18.71 -58.43
CA PRO A 41 9.21 -17.81 -57.69
C PRO A 41 8.06 -18.51 -56.94
N ASP A 42 7.43 -19.51 -57.57
CA ASP A 42 6.33 -20.25 -56.96
C ASP A 42 6.79 -21.14 -55.80
N VAL A 43 7.97 -21.77 -55.91
CA VAL A 43 8.59 -22.54 -54.82
C VAL A 43 8.86 -21.62 -53.63
N ARG A 44 9.35 -20.39 -53.86
CA ARG A 44 9.57 -19.40 -52.80
C ARG A 44 8.25 -18.95 -52.15
N THR A 45 7.23 -18.67 -52.95
CA THR A 45 5.91 -18.23 -52.47
C THR A 45 5.26 -19.31 -51.61
N VAL A 46 5.17 -20.55 -52.09
CA VAL A 46 4.55 -21.63 -51.33
C VAL A 46 5.37 -21.98 -50.08
N LYS A 47 6.72 -22.00 -50.15
CA LYS A 47 7.56 -22.18 -48.95
C LYS A 47 7.30 -21.13 -47.88
N ARG A 48 7.11 -19.86 -48.28
CA ARG A 48 6.81 -18.77 -47.34
C ARG A 48 5.47 -18.97 -46.65
N GLU A 49 4.41 -19.25 -47.41
CA GLU A 49 3.06 -19.45 -46.85
C GLU A 49 2.98 -20.71 -45.99
N ALA A 50 3.56 -21.82 -46.43
CA ALA A 50 3.64 -23.05 -45.62
C ALA A 50 4.42 -22.84 -44.32
N SER A 51 5.53 -22.09 -44.36
CA SER A 51 6.30 -21.72 -43.17
C SER A 51 5.51 -20.82 -42.23
N TRP A 52 4.75 -19.86 -42.77
CA TRP A 52 3.89 -18.98 -41.99
C TRP A 52 2.76 -19.76 -41.30
N MET A 53 2.05 -20.62 -42.05
CA MET A 53 1.01 -21.52 -41.53
C MET A 53 1.57 -22.41 -40.41
N TYR A 54 2.71 -23.06 -40.62
CA TYR A 54 3.34 -23.91 -39.61
C TYR A 54 3.71 -23.12 -38.34
N LYS A 55 4.26 -21.90 -38.48
CA LYS A 55 4.54 -21.01 -37.35
C LYS A 55 3.27 -20.62 -36.60
N LEU A 56 2.18 -20.35 -37.32
CA LEU A 56 0.89 -19.99 -36.74
C LEU A 56 0.28 -21.15 -35.94
N LEU A 57 0.20 -22.35 -36.53
CA LEU A 57 -0.30 -23.56 -35.86
C LEU A 57 0.54 -23.92 -34.63
N LYS A 58 1.87 -23.83 -34.73
CA LYS A 58 2.77 -24.04 -33.59
C LYS A 58 2.56 -23.00 -32.49
N LYS A 59 2.29 -21.73 -32.83
CA LYS A 59 1.96 -20.67 -31.88
C LYS A 59 0.62 -20.96 -31.19
N GLN A 60 -0.40 -21.39 -31.94
CA GLN A 60 -1.72 -21.73 -31.43
C GLN A 60 -1.64 -22.91 -30.45
N ARG A 61 -1.01 -24.03 -30.83
CA ARG A 61 -0.81 -25.18 -29.95
C ARG A 61 -0.08 -24.82 -28.65
N ARG A 62 0.95 -23.96 -28.74
CA ARG A 62 1.65 -23.44 -27.55
C ARG A 62 0.78 -22.53 -26.70
N ALA A 63 -0.16 -21.79 -27.29
CA ALA A 63 -1.11 -20.96 -26.56
C ALA A 63 -2.15 -21.83 -25.83
N GLU A 64 -2.68 -22.87 -26.48
CA GLU A 64 -3.62 -23.83 -25.89
C GLU A 64 -3.01 -24.55 -24.68
N ILE A 65 -1.81 -25.13 -24.83
CA ILE A 65 -1.11 -25.80 -23.72
C ILE A 65 -0.86 -24.83 -22.56
N ARG A 66 -0.44 -23.58 -22.84
CA ARG A 66 -0.25 -22.57 -21.80
C ARG A 66 -1.55 -22.19 -21.13
N SER A 67 -2.64 -22.03 -21.90
CA SER A 67 -3.96 -21.68 -21.37
C SER A 67 -4.44 -22.70 -20.34
N VAL A 68 -4.30 -24.00 -20.62
CA VAL A 68 -4.67 -25.07 -19.67
C VAL A 68 -3.86 -24.97 -18.38
N ARG A 69 -2.53 -24.78 -18.47
CA ARG A 69 -1.66 -24.63 -17.29
C ARG A 69 -2.01 -23.37 -16.48
N THR A 70 -2.21 -22.24 -17.15
CA THR A 70 -2.58 -20.98 -16.51
C THR A 70 -3.93 -21.06 -15.83
N GLN A 71 -4.93 -21.72 -16.43
CA GLN A 71 -6.25 -21.91 -15.83
C GLN A 71 -6.17 -22.80 -14.58
N HIS A 72 -5.39 -23.88 -14.63
CA HIS A 72 -5.16 -24.74 -13.48
C HIS A 72 -4.50 -23.97 -12.32
N ASP A 73 -3.38 -23.29 -12.60
CA ASP A 73 -2.62 -22.55 -11.59
C ASP A 73 -3.46 -21.39 -11.00
N ARG A 74 -4.26 -20.72 -11.84
CA ARG A 74 -5.22 -19.69 -11.41
C ARG A 74 -6.29 -20.26 -10.48
N ALA A 75 -6.85 -21.43 -10.80
CA ALA A 75 -7.87 -22.06 -9.97
C ALA A 75 -7.33 -22.46 -8.58
N ILE A 76 -6.03 -22.75 -8.44
CA ILE A 76 -5.39 -23.00 -7.14
C ILE A 76 -5.20 -21.68 -6.37
N ILE A 77 -4.69 -20.65 -7.03
CA ILE A 77 -4.47 -19.32 -6.42
C ILE A 77 -5.78 -18.73 -5.90
N GLU A 78 -6.85 -18.79 -6.70
CA GLU A 78 -8.16 -18.25 -6.36
C GLU A 78 -8.83 -18.97 -5.16
N ARG A 79 -8.36 -20.17 -4.77
CA ARG A 79 -8.83 -20.86 -3.56
C ARG A 79 -8.21 -20.31 -2.28
N THR A 80 -7.03 -19.70 -2.39
CA THR A 80 -6.32 -19.17 -1.22
C THR A 80 -7.01 -17.93 -0.68
N ALA A 81 -6.81 -17.62 0.60
CA ALA A 81 -7.37 -16.40 1.20
C ALA A 81 -6.84 -15.12 0.54
N THR A 82 -5.52 -15.06 0.30
CA THR A 82 -4.85 -13.88 -0.26
C THR A 82 -4.97 -13.76 -1.78
N GLY A 83 -5.23 -14.86 -2.49
CA GLY A 83 -5.40 -14.90 -3.95
C GLY A 83 -6.86 -14.96 -4.41
N SER A 84 -7.81 -14.93 -3.48
CA SER A 84 -9.25 -14.99 -3.77
C SER A 84 -9.70 -13.78 -4.61
N ARG A 85 -10.54 -14.03 -5.62
CA ARG A 85 -11.13 -12.97 -6.47
C ARG A 85 -12.03 -12.01 -5.70
N LEU A 86 -12.55 -12.46 -4.55
CA LEU A 86 -13.43 -11.66 -3.69
C LEU A 86 -12.63 -10.78 -2.73
N ARG A 87 -11.30 -10.91 -2.71
CA ARG A 87 -10.44 -10.13 -1.83
C ARG A 87 -10.42 -8.65 -2.24
N ILE A 88 -10.58 -7.80 -1.24
CA ILE A 88 -10.25 -6.38 -1.31
C ILE A 88 -8.92 -6.19 -0.55
N ASP A 89 -7.86 -5.81 -1.26
CA ASP A 89 -6.50 -5.75 -0.67
C ASP A 89 -6.38 -4.78 0.52
N ASP A 90 -7.19 -3.72 0.55
CA ASP A 90 -7.10 -2.63 1.53
C ASP A 90 -8.16 -2.70 2.66
N GLU A 91 -8.91 -3.79 2.81
CA GLU A 91 -10.04 -3.98 3.77
C GLU A 91 -9.83 -3.37 5.19
N THR A 92 -10.75 -2.54 5.70
CA THR A 92 -10.64 -1.95 7.07
C THR A 92 -11.89 -2.05 7.95
N ALA A 93 -12.93 -2.78 7.54
CA ALA A 93 -14.06 -3.14 8.39
C ALA A 93 -13.73 -4.27 9.38
N GLY A 94 -12.49 -4.77 9.38
CA GLY A 94 -12.04 -5.81 10.31
C GLY A 94 -12.47 -7.21 9.87
N ILE A 95 -12.78 -7.38 8.58
CA ILE A 95 -13.25 -8.65 8.04
C ILE A 95 -12.03 -9.55 7.81
N ALA A 96 -11.97 -10.68 8.51
CA ALA A 96 -10.91 -11.66 8.33
C ALA A 96 -10.99 -12.30 6.93
N LEU A 97 -9.85 -12.39 6.25
CA LEU A 97 -9.75 -13.15 4.99
C LEU A 97 -10.00 -14.64 5.27
N ALA A 98 -10.79 -15.28 4.41
CA ALA A 98 -11.10 -16.70 4.50
C ALA A 98 -10.59 -17.45 3.27
N SER A 99 -9.99 -18.61 3.51
CA SER A 99 -9.64 -19.57 2.44
C SER A 99 -10.84 -20.46 2.12
N THR A 100 -10.95 -20.87 0.86
CA THR A 100 -11.91 -21.91 0.45
C THR A 100 -11.26 -23.29 0.33
N ALA A 101 -9.96 -23.39 0.60
CA ALA A 101 -9.24 -24.65 0.60
C ALA A 101 -9.64 -25.54 1.79
N THR A 102 -9.74 -26.84 1.55
CA THR A 102 -9.93 -27.85 2.59
C THR A 102 -8.58 -28.36 3.06
N GLY A 103 -8.07 -27.82 4.18
CA GLY A 103 -6.79 -28.20 4.78
C GLY A 103 -5.71 -27.11 4.70
N ALA A 104 -4.46 -27.48 4.95
CA ALA A 104 -3.34 -26.54 5.04
C ALA A 104 -2.85 -25.99 3.69
N PHE A 105 -3.20 -26.63 2.58
CA PHE A 105 -2.72 -26.28 1.24
C PHE A 105 -3.90 -26.15 0.26
N ALA A 106 -3.79 -25.19 -0.67
CA ALA A 106 -4.79 -24.96 -1.72
C ALA A 106 -4.61 -25.88 -2.95
N GLY A 107 -3.38 -26.37 -3.17
CA GLY A 107 -3.04 -27.25 -4.28
C GLY A 107 -1.57 -27.12 -4.71
N GLU A 108 -1.21 -27.79 -5.81
CA GLU A 108 0.13 -27.73 -6.40
C GLU A 108 0.09 -27.11 -7.81
N LEU A 109 0.88 -26.07 -8.06
CA LEU A 109 0.98 -25.41 -9.36
C LEU A 109 1.72 -26.29 -10.38
N VAL A 110 1.31 -26.21 -11.63
CA VAL A 110 2.03 -26.80 -12.76
C VAL A 110 3.28 -25.98 -13.07
N THR A 111 3.19 -24.65 -12.94
CA THR A 111 4.31 -23.75 -13.16
C THR A 111 4.85 -23.27 -11.83
N ALA A 112 6.08 -23.66 -11.50
CA ALA A 112 6.76 -23.15 -10.31
C ALA A 112 6.85 -21.61 -10.37
N ARG A 113 6.77 -20.98 -9.20
CA ARG A 113 6.90 -19.52 -9.05
C ARG A 113 7.81 -19.19 -7.88
N GLY A 114 8.46 -18.03 -7.95
CA GLY A 114 9.29 -17.53 -6.86
C GLY A 114 8.47 -17.07 -5.66
N CYS A 115 8.87 -17.50 -4.47
CA CYS A 115 8.34 -17.02 -3.19
C CYS A 115 8.56 -15.51 -3.03
N TYR A 116 7.56 -14.78 -2.54
CA TYR A 116 7.65 -13.34 -2.31
C TYR A 116 8.75 -12.97 -1.31
N ILE A 117 9.01 -13.79 -0.28
CA ILE A 117 10.04 -13.53 0.72
C ILE A 117 11.41 -14.05 0.25
N CYS A 118 11.61 -15.37 0.23
CA CYS A 118 12.93 -15.98 0.00
C CYS A 118 13.34 -16.10 -1.47
N LYS A 119 12.45 -15.78 -2.41
CA LYS A 119 12.65 -15.88 -3.87
C LYS A 119 12.88 -17.28 -4.42
N GLN A 120 12.86 -18.32 -3.58
CA GLN A 120 12.94 -19.72 -4.03
C GLN A 120 11.68 -20.14 -4.78
N ASP A 121 11.86 -20.95 -5.82
CA ASP A 121 10.75 -21.49 -6.60
C ASP A 121 9.98 -22.55 -5.80
N PHE A 122 8.65 -22.53 -5.92
CA PHE A 122 7.77 -23.49 -5.28
C PHE A 122 6.55 -23.81 -6.15
N THR A 123 5.96 -24.99 -5.95
CA THR A 123 4.70 -25.43 -6.59
C THR A 123 3.59 -25.65 -5.57
N LEU A 124 3.89 -26.13 -4.36
CA LEU A 124 2.90 -26.36 -3.31
C LEU A 124 2.43 -25.06 -2.66
N VAL A 125 1.14 -24.74 -2.77
CA VAL A 125 0.55 -23.46 -2.35
C VAL A 125 -0.16 -23.59 -1.02
N ASP A 126 0.18 -22.73 -0.07
CA ASP A 126 -0.48 -22.59 1.24
C ASP A 126 -1.97 -22.22 1.08
N ALA A 127 -2.81 -22.67 2.01
CA ALA A 127 -4.24 -22.37 1.96
C ALA A 127 -4.55 -20.87 2.13
N PHE A 128 -3.70 -20.11 2.83
CA PHE A 128 -3.87 -18.68 3.01
C PHE A 128 -3.05 -17.87 2.00
N TYR A 129 -1.76 -18.19 1.81
CA TYR A 129 -0.80 -17.41 1.02
C TYR A 129 -0.57 -17.95 -0.40
N HIS A 130 -0.96 -17.18 -1.43
CA HIS A 130 -0.73 -17.54 -2.84
C HIS A 130 0.69 -17.27 -3.40
N TRP A 131 1.50 -16.50 -2.67
CA TRP A 131 2.84 -16.06 -3.08
C TRP A 131 3.96 -16.50 -2.14
N LEU A 132 3.67 -17.28 -1.10
CA LEU A 132 4.68 -17.77 -0.16
C LEU A 132 4.90 -19.27 -0.33
N CYS A 133 6.15 -19.70 -0.33
CA CYS A 133 6.48 -21.12 -0.20
C CYS A 133 6.07 -21.63 1.21
N PRO A 134 5.90 -22.95 1.41
CA PRO A 134 5.41 -23.51 2.68
C PRO A 134 6.19 -23.05 3.91
N THR A 135 7.52 -22.94 3.83
CA THR A 135 8.36 -22.47 4.94
C THR A 135 8.09 -21.01 5.30
N CYS A 136 8.02 -20.13 4.30
CA CYS A 136 7.73 -18.72 4.52
C CYS A 136 6.29 -18.50 4.99
N ALA A 137 5.33 -19.26 4.46
CA ALA A 137 3.94 -19.23 4.90
C ALA A 137 3.81 -19.61 6.39
N ALA A 138 4.45 -20.71 6.82
CA ALA A 138 4.43 -21.14 8.22
C ALA A 138 5.02 -20.08 9.17
N MET A 139 6.15 -19.46 8.79
CA MET A 139 6.70 -18.33 9.54
C MET A 139 5.74 -17.14 9.56
N SER A 140 5.14 -16.78 8.44
CA SER A 140 4.19 -15.65 8.38
C SER A 140 2.93 -15.89 9.20
N HIS A 141 2.38 -17.11 9.22
CA HIS A 141 1.30 -17.50 10.13
C HIS A 141 1.70 -17.29 11.60
N ALA A 142 2.87 -17.81 12.01
CA ALA A 142 3.36 -17.63 13.37
C ALA A 142 3.54 -16.15 13.76
N LYS A 143 4.06 -15.34 12.85
CA LYS A 143 4.20 -13.89 13.04
C LYS A 143 2.86 -13.16 13.03
N ARG A 144 1.86 -13.65 12.31
CA ARG A 144 0.50 -13.08 12.28
C ARG A 144 -0.16 -13.19 13.65
N ASP A 145 0.05 -14.29 14.35
CA ASP A 145 -0.59 -14.56 15.64
C ASP A 145 0.27 -14.16 16.85
N GLN A 146 1.42 -13.53 16.63
CA GLN A 146 2.31 -13.14 17.73
C GLN A 146 1.71 -12.03 18.61
N SER A 147 1.96 -12.14 19.90
CA SER A 147 1.55 -11.20 20.94
C SER A 147 2.62 -11.09 22.04
N THR A 148 2.49 -10.07 22.89
CA THR A 148 3.25 -9.92 24.14
C THR A 148 2.39 -9.19 25.17
N ASP A 149 2.61 -9.38 26.46
CA ASP A 149 1.87 -8.62 27.49
C ASP A 149 2.37 -7.16 27.52
N LEU A 150 1.48 -6.23 27.19
CA LEU A 150 1.69 -4.79 27.24
C LEU A 150 0.81 -4.12 28.31
N THR A 151 0.30 -4.87 29.29
CA THR A 151 -0.47 -4.32 30.40
C THR A 151 0.31 -3.21 31.11
N GLY A 152 -0.31 -2.04 31.24
CA GLY A 152 0.29 -0.86 31.87
C GLY A 152 1.27 -0.08 30.98
N ARG A 153 1.52 -0.53 29.75
CA ARG A 153 2.35 0.19 28.77
C ARG A 153 1.56 1.29 28.07
N ARG A 154 2.23 2.38 27.70
CA ARG A 154 1.66 3.49 26.92
C ARG A 154 2.27 3.52 25.52
N ALA A 155 1.41 3.62 24.51
CA ALA A 155 1.79 3.66 23.10
C ALA A 155 1.24 4.91 22.40
N LEU A 156 2.05 5.53 21.54
CA LEU A 156 1.63 6.53 20.56
C LEU A 156 1.79 5.95 19.16
N LEU A 157 0.69 5.87 18.42
CA LEU A 157 0.64 5.39 17.04
C LEU A 157 0.11 6.48 16.12
N THR A 158 0.93 6.95 15.17
CA THR A 158 0.46 7.92 14.19
C THR A 158 -0.34 7.24 13.07
N GLY A 159 -1.48 7.82 12.68
CA GLY A 159 -2.30 7.29 11.58
C GLY A 159 -3.00 5.97 11.91
N GLY A 160 -3.61 5.85 13.09
CA GLY A 160 -4.21 4.60 13.58
C GLY A 160 -5.67 4.34 13.15
N ARG A 161 -6.32 5.26 12.43
CA ARG A 161 -7.76 5.17 12.08
C ARG A 161 -8.12 3.98 11.18
N ALA A 162 -7.27 3.66 10.21
CA ALA A 162 -7.61 2.77 9.10
C ALA A 162 -6.36 2.05 8.56
N LYS A 163 -6.58 1.07 7.68
CA LYS A 163 -5.56 0.25 7.03
C LYS A 163 -4.62 -0.38 8.07
N ILE A 164 -3.32 -0.46 7.79
CA ILE A 164 -2.32 -1.07 8.68
C ILE A 164 -2.36 -0.46 10.09
N GLY A 165 -2.53 0.87 10.18
CA GLY A 165 -2.58 1.59 11.45
C GLY A 165 -3.67 1.07 12.38
N MET A 166 -4.85 0.75 11.85
CA MET A 166 -5.93 0.16 12.66
C MET A 166 -5.52 -1.21 13.20
N TYR A 167 -4.93 -2.07 12.38
CA TYR A 167 -4.49 -3.40 12.82
C TYR A 167 -3.29 -3.35 13.79
N ILE A 168 -2.42 -2.34 13.70
CA ILE A 168 -1.37 -2.10 14.71
C ILE A 168 -2.02 -1.66 16.04
N ALA A 169 -2.98 -0.73 15.99
CA ALA A 169 -3.70 -0.28 17.18
C ALA A 169 -4.40 -1.45 17.89
N LEU A 170 -5.07 -2.32 17.12
CA LEU A 170 -5.75 -3.50 17.67
C LEU A 170 -4.78 -4.47 18.35
N ARG A 171 -3.57 -4.67 17.80
CA ARG A 171 -2.55 -5.48 18.49
C ARG A 171 -2.17 -4.87 19.83
N LEU A 172 -1.82 -3.59 19.86
CA LEU A 172 -1.45 -2.88 21.08
C LEU A 172 -2.56 -2.93 22.15
N LEU A 173 -3.81 -2.67 21.75
CA LEU A 173 -4.97 -2.63 22.64
C LEU A 173 -5.32 -4.01 23.21
N ARG A 174 -5.30 -5.04 22.37
CA ARG A 174 -5.59 -6.45 22.76
C ARG A 174 -4.49 -7.04 23.63
N ASP A 175 -3.25 -6.57 23.45
CA ASP A 175 -2.12 -6.93 24.30
C ASP A 175 -2.05 -6.09 25.60
N GLY A 176 -2.99 -5.15 25.81
CA GLY A 176 -3.19 -4.48 27.10
C GLY A 176 -2.65 -3.04 27.20
N ALA A 177 -2.06 -2.49 26.13
CA ALA A 177 -1.49 -1.14 26.15
C ALA A 177 -2.56 -0.05 26.18
N HIS A 178 -2.28 1.04 26.90
CA HIS A 178 -2.94 2.33 26.71
C HIS A 178 -2.45 2.96 25.42
N THR A 179 -3.32 3.06 24.42
CA THR A 179 -2.93 3.41 23.05
C THR A 179 -3.53 4.75 22.66
N THR A 180 -2.66 5.71 22.34
CA THR A 180 -3.03 6.97 21.69
C THR A 180 -2.85 6.81 20.18
N ILE A 181 -3.92 6.98 19.40
CA ILE A 181 -3.85 7.01 17.95
C ILE A 181 -4.07 8.42 17.42
N THR A 182 -3.38 8.75 16.33
CA THR A 182 -3.62 10.02 15.63
C THR A 182 -4.32 9.83 14.30
N THR A 183 -5.11 10.82 13.89
CA THR A 183 -5.82 10.83 12.61
C THR A 183 -6.34 12.23 12.28
N ARG A 184 -6.55 12.51 10.99
CA ARG A 184 -7.29 13.72 10.55
C ARG A 184 -8.81 13.58 10.70
N PHE A 185 -9.30 12.36 10.87
CA PHE A 185 -10.73 12.03 10.99
C PHE A 185 -10.97 11.27 12.30
N PRO A 186 -10.95 11.97 13.45
CA PRO A 186 -11.02 11.33 14.75
C PRO A 186 -12.40 10.75 15.10
N ARG A 187 -13.51 11.38 14.70
CA ARG A 187 -14.84 10.82 14.99
C ARG A 187 -15.12 9.55 14.19
N ASP A 188 -14.65 9.48 12.94
CA ASP A 188 -14.66 8.24 12.15
C ASP A 188 -13.86 7.13 12.84
N ALA A 189 -12.68 7.45 13.39
CA ALA A 189 -11.92 6.48 14.18
C ALA A 189 -12.72 5.99 15.40
N VAL A 190 -13.32 6.90 16.18
CA VAL A 190 -14.16 6.51 17.33
C VAL A 190 -15.25 5.53 16.91
N ARG A 191 -15.98 5.81 15.82
CA ARG A 191 -17.03 4.91 15.32
C ARG A 191 -16.47 3.54 14.92
N ARG A 192 -15.36 3.50 14.18
CA ARG A 192 -14.74 2.25 13.72
C ARG A 192 -14.31 1.36 14.87
N PHE A 193 -13.59 1.92 15.85
CA PHE A 193 -13.12 1.15 16.99
C PHE A 193 -14.29 0.72 17.90
N THR A 194 -15.29 1.57 18.10
CA THR A 194 -16.48 1.24 18.92
C THR A 194 -17.39 0.18 18.26
N ALA A 195 -17.36 0.07 16.93
CA ALA A 195 -18.17 -0.91 16.20
C ALA A 195 -17.58 -2.33 16.19
N LEU A 196 -16.34 -2.50 16.67
CA LEU A 196 -15.71 -3.81 16.73
C LEU A 196 -16.34 -4.68 17.83
N PRO A 197 -16.58 -5.98 17.58
CA PRO A 197 -17.27 -6.84 18.55
C PRO A 197 -16.60 -6.94 19.92
N ASP A 198 -15.27 -6.84 19.96
CA ASP A 198 -14.45 -6.94 21.17
C ASP A 198 -14.09 -5.58 21.79
N SER A 199 -14.67 -4.48 21.30
CA SER A 199 -14.26 -3.13 21.75
C SER A 199 -14.45 -2.91 23.24
N GLY A 200 -15.47 -3.52 23.86
CA GLY A 200 -15.74 -3.40 25.30
C GLY A 200 -14.55 -3.79 26.18
N ASP A 201 -13.65 -4.66 25.71
CA ASP A 201 -12.52 -5.16 26.50
C ASP A 201 -11.35 -4.16 26.59
N TRP A 202 -11.29 -3.17 25.68
CA TRP A 202 -10.13 -2.30 25.52
C TRP A 202 -10.42 -0.84 25.14
N ILE A 203 -11.67 -0.48 24.82
CA ILE A 203 -12.01 0.88 24.33
C ILE A 203 -11.65 1.98 25.34
N HIS A 204 -11.76 1.68 26.64
CA HIS A 204 -11.34 2.57 27.74
C HIS A 204 -9.84 2.87 27.78
N ARG A 205 -9.01 2.08 27.07
CA ARG A 205 -7.56 2.28 26.93
C ARG A 205 -7.18 3.02 25.65
N LEU A 206 -8.15 3.31 24.78
CA LEU A 206 -7.93 4.04 23.53
C LEU A 206 -8.13 5.55 23.75
N LYS A 207 -7.14 6.34 23.30
CA LYS A 207 -7.23 7.79 23.12
C LYS A 207 -7.10 8.11 21.64
N VAL A 208 -8.02 8.90 21.11
CA VAL A 208 -8.04 9.35 19.70
C VAL A 208 -7.71 10.83 19.64
N VAL A 209 -6.68 11.19 18.89
CA VAL A 209 -6.27 12.58 18.69
C VAL A 209 -6.48 13.01 17.23
N GLY A 210 -7.33 14.01 17.05
CA GLY A 210 -7.54 14.73 15.80
C GLY A 210 -6.40 15.69 15.51
N ILE A 211 -5.56 15.40 14.51
CA ILE A 211 -4.36 16.18 14.18
C ILE A 211 -4.03 16.11 12.68
N ASP A 212 -3.44 17.20 12.16
CA ASP A 212 -2.74 17.21 10.89
C ASP A 212 -1.22 17.19 11.08
N LEU A 213 -0.56 16.08 10.72
CA LEU A 213 0.90 15.92 10.84
C LEU A 213 1.69 16.80 9.85
N ARG A 214 1.00 17.46 8.91
CA ARG A 214 1.60 18.48 8.06
C ARG A 214 1.80 19.81 8.80
N ASP A 215 1.23 19.95 10.00
CA ASP A 215 1.39 21.12 10.87
C ASP A 215 2.38 20.81 12.02
N PRO A 216 3.64 21.28 11.94
CA PRO A 216 4.64 21.05 12.99
C PRO A 216 4.21 21.56 14.36
N THR A 217 3.36 22.60 14.43
CA THR A 217 2.92 23.15 15.71
C THR A 217 2.02 22.17 16.45
N GLN A 218 1.09 21.52 15.73
CA GLN A 218 0.27 20.46 16.31
C GLN A 218 1.08 19.22 16.68
N VAL A 219 2.10 18.88 15.88
CA VAL A 219 3.00 17.75 16.20
C VAL A 219 3.74 17.99 17.52
N ILE A 220 4.22 19.21 17.74
CA ILE A 220 4.85 19.61 19.02
C ILE A 220 3.82 19.56 20.16
N SER A 221 2.63 20.14 19.98
CA SER A 221 1.59 20.11 21.01
C SER A 221 1.14 18.70 21.37
N LEU A 222 1.04 17.79 20.39
CA LEU A 222 0.79 16.37 20.63
C LEU A 222 1.91 15.73 21.45
N ALA A 223 3.17 15.99 21.10
CA ALA A 223 4.31 15.44 21.83
C ALA A 223 4.31 15.93 23.29
N ASP A 224 4.00 17.20 23.51
CA ASP A 224 3.93 17.80 24.85
C ASP A 224 2.76 17.21 25.67
N ASP A 225 1.57 17.00 25.07
CA ASP A 225 0.43 16.31 25.71
C ASP A 225 0.78 14.87 26.12
N VAL A 226 1.39 14.11 25.21
CA VAL A 226 1.78 12.72 25.45
C VAL A 226 2.84 12.62 26.55
N ALA A 227 3.85 13.50 26.53
CA ALA A 227 4.88 13.58 27.55
C ALA A 227 4.33 14.06 28.91
N GLY A 228 3.40 15.01 28.90
CA GLY A 228 2.74 15.52 30.10
C GLY A 228 1.93 14.47 30.85
N ALA A 229 1.42 13.47 30.14
CA ALA A 229 0.74 12.31 30.73
C ALA A 229 1.70 11.22 31.26
N GLY A 230 3.02 11.42 31.21
CA GLY A 230 4.03 10.55 31.85
C GLY A 230 4.93 9.77 30.87
N PRO A 231 5.59 8.68 31.32
CA PRO A 231 6.46 7.85 30.49
C PRO A 231 5.74 7.23 29.28
N LEU A 232 6.43 7.14 28.13
CA LEU A 232 5.90 6.54 26.90
C LEU A 232 6.73 5.31 26.54
N ASP A 233 6.14 4.12 26.50
CA ASP A 233 6.87 2.89 26.22
C ASP A 233 7.08 2.64 24.72
N ILE A 234 6.10 3.03 23.88
CA ILE A 234 6.08 2.68 22.46
C ILE A 234 5.72 3.92 21.63
N LEU A 235 6.55 4.26 20.65
CA LEU A 235 6.26 5.23 19.60
C LEU A 235 6.28 4.55 18.23
N ILE A 236 5.17 4.58 17.51
CA ILE A 236 5.07 4.06 16.14
C ILE A 236 4.75 5.20 15.19
N ASN A 237 5.75 5.58 14.39
CA ASN A 237 5.61 6.53 13.30
C ASN A 237 5.09 5.80 12.05
N ASN A 238 3.76 5.64 11.97
CA ASN A 238 3.09 4.90 10.89
C ASN A 238 2.43 5.81 9.84
N ALA A 239 1.92 6.99 10.25
CA ALA A 239 1.26 7.90 9.32
C ALA A 239 2.18 8.27 8.15
N CYS A 240 1.64 8.19 6.94
CA CYS A 240 2.37 8.41 5.71
C CYS A 240 1.42 8.88 4.60
N GLN A 241 1.87 9.83 3.80
CA GLN A 241 1.27 10.17 2.51
C GLN A 241 2.13 9.58 1.40
N THR A 242 1.54 8.68 0.61
CA THR A 242 2.20 8.01 -0.52
C THR A 242 1.66 8.53 -1.84
N VAL A 243 0.37 8.82 -1.93
CA VAL A 243 -0.23 9.36 -3.15
C VAL A 243 -1.14 10.51 -2.74
N ARG A 244 -0.98 11.67 -3.36
CA ARG A 244 -1.97 12.74 -3.25
C ARG A 244 -3.26 12.30 -3.93
N ARG A 245 -4.35 12.44 -3.19
CA ARG A 245 -5.70 12.16 -3.70
C ARG A 245 -6.27 13.42 -4.35
N THR A 246 -7.12 13.21 -5.34
CA THR A 246 -7.88 14.29 -5.97
C THR A 246 -8.71 15.10 -4.96
N PRO A 247 -8.96 16.39 -5.24
CA PRO A 247 -9.89 17.19 -4.46
C PRO A 247 -11.26 16.50 -4.38
N GLY A 248 -11.88 16.53 -3.19
CA GLY A 248 -13.16 15.86 -2.95
C GLY A 248 -13.07 14.38 -2.59
N ALA A 249 -11.94 13.70 -2.76
CA ALA A 249 -11.78 12.27 -2.40
C ALA A 249 -12.08 12.00 -0.90
N TYR A 250 -11.86 13.00 -0.05
CA TYR A 250 -12.11 12.96 1.40
C TYR A 250 -13.50 13.46 1.81
N ALA A 251 -14.33 13.96 0.88
CA ALA A 251 -15.60 14.61 1.20
C ALA A 251 -16.53 13.76 2.09
N PRO A 252 -16.69 12.44 1.87
CA PRO A 252 -17.53 11.61 2.75
C PRO A 252 -17.02 11.58 4.19
N LEU A 253 -15.71 11.55 4.39
CA LEU A 253 -15.11 11.56 5.74
C LEU A 253 -15.28 12.92 6.41
N VAL A 254 -15.08 14.01 5.67
CA VAL A 254 -15.28 15.37 6.19
C VAL A 254 -16.73 15.57 6.63
N GLU A 255 -17.69 15.09 5.84
CA GLU A 255 -19.11 15.13 6.20
C GLU A 255 -19.39 14.28 7.45
N ALA A 256 -18.86 13.05 7.51
CA ALA A 256 -19.02 12.15 8.63
C ALA A 256 -18.43 12.68 9.95
N GLU A 257 -17.40 13.54 9.90
CA GLU A 257 -16.84 14.20 11.09
C GLU A 257 -17.80 15.22 11.73
N SER A 258 -18.83 15.67 11.02
CA SER A 258 -19.87 16.56 11.58
C SER A 258 -21.00 15.78 12.25
N ALA A 259 -21.11 14.47 12.00
CA ALA A 259 -22.18 13.65 12.56
C ALA A 259 -21.96 13.36 14.06
N PRO A 260 -23.04 13.27 14.87
CA PRO A 260 -22.95 13.00 16.31
C PRO A 260 -22.46 11.57 16.60
N LEU A 261 -21.56 11.42 17.57
CA LEU A 261 -21.07 10.10 17.99
C LEU A 261 -22.19 9.23 18.60
N PRO A 262 -22.05 7.89 18.58
CA PRO A 262 -23.03 7.00 19.19
C PRO A 262 -23.25 7.32 20.67
N THR A 263 -24.50 7.31 21.12
CA THR A 263 -24.87 7.48 22.54
C THR A 263 -25.16 6.13 23.18
N GLY A 264 -24.82 5.95 24.45
CA GLY A 264 -25.16 4.74 25.21
C GLY A 264 -24.13 3.60 25.12
N THR A 265 -22.98 3.84 24.50
CA THR A 265 -21.81 2.95 24.51
C THR A 265 -20.62 3.70 25.12
N GLU A 266 -19.72 2.98 25.79
CA GLU A 266 -18.45 3.56 26.25
C GLU A 266 -17.62 4.01 25.03
N LEU A 267 -17.13 5.25 25.08
CA LEU A 267 -16.36 5.86 24.01
C LEU A 267 -14.91 6.07 24.47
N PRO A 268 -13.93 6.01 23.56
CA PRO A 268 -12.56 6.35 23.86
C PRO A 268 -12.42 7.85 24.16
N GLU A 269 -11.33 8.23 24.83
CA GLU A 269 -10.97 9.64 25.01
C GLU A 269 -10.76 10.28 23.62
N LEU A 270 -11.37 11.45 23.39
CA LEU A 270 -11.25 12.20 22.14
C LEU A 270 -10.67 13.58 22.40
N VAL A 271 -9.52 13.86 21.77
CA VAL A 271 -8.87 15.18 21.80
C VAL A 271 -8.81 15.73 20.39
N THR A 272 -9.15 17.01 20.21
CA THR A 272 -9.08 17.70 18.93
C THR A 272 -8.40 19.04 19.11
N PHE A 273 -7.51 19.41 18.20
CA PHE A 273 -6.94 20.76 18.15
C PHE A 273 -7.90 21.71 17.42
N ASP A 274 -8.05 22.95 17.93
CA ASP A 274 -9.02 23.96 17.44
C ASP A 274 -8.86 24.36 15.96
N ARG A 275 -7.80 23.92 15.29
CA ARG A 275 -7.47 24.30 13.91
C ARG A 275 -6.97 23.11 13.11
N ILE A 276 -7.86 22.33 12.52
CA ILE A 276 -7.47 21.40 11.45
C ILE A 276 -7.24 22.22 10.16
N SER A 277 -6.08 22.87 10.07
CA SER A 277 -5.33 23.09 8.81
C SER A 277 -6.02 23.84 7.65
N GLU A 278 -6.79 24.90 7.88
CA GLU A 278 -7.18 25.80 6.77
C GLU A 278 -6.07 26.84 6.44
N ALA A 279 -5.23 27.20 7.42
CA ALA A 279 -4.26 28.29 7.25
C ALA A 279 -2.87 27.86 6.77
N HIS A 280 -2.46 26.59 6.92
CA HIS A 280 -1.07 26.20 6.67
C HIS A 280 -0.76 25.83 5.21
N PRO A 281 -1.62 25.08 4.49
CA PRO A 281 -1.47 24.96 3.05
C PRO A 281 -1.52 26.34 2.39
N ALA A 282 -2.32 27.27 2.88
CA ALA A 282 -2.39 28.66 2.41
C ALA A 282 -1.16 29.50 2.78
N ALA A 283 -0.46 29.23 3.89
CA ALA A 283 0.78 29.90 4.26
C ALA A 283 2.00 29.37 3.47
N ILE A 284 2.06 28.05 3.25
CA ILE A 284 3.06 27.42 2.37
C ILE A 284 2.80 27.78 0.91
N ALA A 285 1.56 27.65 0.45
CA ALA A 285 1.14 28.10 -0.87
C ALA A 285 1.26 29.63 -1.00
N GLY A 286 1.11 30.38 0.09
CA GLY A 286 1.37 31.82 0.19
C GLY A 286 2.84 32.17 -0.07
N ALA A 287 3.75 31.45 0.58
CA ALA A 287 5.19 31.55 0.34
C ALA A 287 5.60 31.06 -1.06
N LEU A 288 4.84 30.15 -1.66
CA LEU A 288 5.01 29.71 -3.05
C LEU A 288 4.29 30.63 -4.06
N SER A 289 3.28 31.39 -3.65
CA SER A 289 2.61 32.40 -4.48
C SER A 289 3.40 33.70 -4.53
N ASP A 290 4.22 33.98 -3.51
CA ASP A 290 5.31 34.94 -3.55
C ASP A 290 6.56 34.33 -4.21
N THR A 291 6.39 33.69 -5.38
CA THR A 291 7.54 33.30 -6.19
C THR A 291 8.40 34.53 -6.43
N ALA A 292 9.64 34.52 -5.92
CA ALA A 292 10.70 35.33 -6.46
C ALA A 292 10.91 34.91 -7.92
N VAL A 293 10.17 35.55 -8.83
CA VAL A 293 10.41 35.42 -10.27
C VAL A 293 11.81 35.97 -10.51
N ALA A 294 12.68 35.20 -11.14
CA ALA A 294 13.95 35.75 -11.61
C ALA A 294 13.62 36.84 -12.64
N HIS A 295 13.67 38.09 -12.22
CA HIS A 295 13.48 39.23 -13.10
C HIS A 295 14.71 39.33 -14.01
N HIS A 296 14.59 38.85 -15.24
CA HIS A 296 15.45 39.32 -16.32
C HIS A 296 14.89 40.67 -16.79
N GLU A 297 15.74 41.69 -16.90
CA GLU A 297 15.31 43.03 -17.31
C GLU A 297 14.54 42.96 -18.65
N GLY A 298 13.23 43.26 -18.63
CA GLY A 298 12.43 43.48 -19.84
C GLY A 298 11.19 42.59 -20.09
N GLU A 299 10.82 41.64 -19.21
CA GLU A 299 9.60 40.82 -19.41
C GLU A 299 8.37 41.37 -18.68
N SER A 300 7.19 41.31 -19.32
CA SER A 300 5.95 41.89 -18.79
C SER A 300 5.26 40.98 -17.76
N PRO A 301 4.61 41.55 -16.72
CA PRO A 301 3.95 40.80 -15.64
C PRO A 301 2.83 39.85 -16.09
N GLU A 302 2.24 40.10 -17.26
CA GLU A 302 1.07 39.35 -17.76
C GLU A 302 1.38 37.90 -18.15
N HIS A 303 2.63 37.58 -18.52
CA HIS A 303 3.05 36.19 -18.78
C HIS A 303 3.29 35.39 -17.49
N ALA A 304 3.58 36.04 -16.36
CA ALA A 304 3.80 35.38 -15.07
C ALA A 304 2.48 34.99 -14.37
N LEU A 305 1.40 35.75 -14.59
CA LEU A 305 0.10 35.51 -13.94
C LEU A 305 -0.67 34.27 -14.46
N ALA A 306 -0.37 33.77 -15.66
CA ALA A 306 -1.05 32.60 -16.21
C ALA A 306 -0.74 31.28 -15.45
N ALA A 307 0.29 31.26 -14.59
CA ALA A 307 0.67 30.11 -13.76
C ALA A 307 0.00 30.10 -12.37
N HIS A 308 -0.70 31.17 -11.97
CA HIS A 308 -1.22 31.36 -10.61
C HIS A 308 -2.65 30.84 -10.37
N ASP A 309 -3.24 30.07 -11.31
CA ASP A 309 -4.63 29.60 -11.19
C ASP A 309 -4.79 28.32 -10.33
N ALA A 310 -3.69 27.60 -10.06
CA ALA A 310 -3.74 26.30 -9.35
C ALA A 310 -4.04 26.42 -7.84
N ALA A 311 -3.62 27.52 -7.20
CA ALA A 311 -3.84 27.74 -5.76
C ALA A 311 -5.31 28.13 -5.47
N THR A 312 -5.91 28.95 -6.35
CA THR A 312 -7.30 29.40 -6.26
C THR A 312 -8.28 28.25 -6.52
N MET A 313 -7.93 27.34 -7.43
CA MET A 313 -8.73 26.14 -7.72
C MET A 313 -8.78 25.12 -6.57
N THR A 314 -7.75 25.05 -5.74
CA THR A 314 -7.71 24.11 -4.59
C THR A 314 -8.64 24.55 -3.46
N ALA A 315 -8.81 25.87 -3.25
CA ALA A 315 -9.75 26.42 -2.26
C ALA A 315 -11.22 26.33 -2.71
N LEU A 316 -11.49 26.38 -4.02
CA LEU A 316 -12.84 26.26 -4.59
C LEU A 316 -13.38 24.81 -4.63
N ALA A 317 -12.51 23.80 -4.49
CA ALA A 317 -12.86 22.38 -4.64
C ALA A 317 -13.47 21.72 -3.38
N LEU A 318 -13.73 22.47 -2.30
CA LEU A 318 -14.29 21.99 -1.03
C LEU A 318 -15.83 22.05 -0.92
N LYS A 319 -16.58 22.20 -2.02
CA LYS A 319 -18.06 22.15 -2.01
C LYS A 319 -18.61 20.77 -2.41
N ALA A 320 -19.36 20.17 -1.51
CA ALA A 320 -19.91 18.80 -1.57
C ALA A 320 -21.20 18.66 -2.44
N GLY A 321 -21.47 17.43 -2.92
CA GLY A 321 -22.77 17.04 -3.48
C GLY A 321 -22.89 15.61 -4.04
N HIS A 322 -23.71 14.80 -3.35
CA HIS A 322 -24.61 13.69 -3.78
C HIS A 322 -24.09 12.31 -4.26
N ALA A 323 -24.76 11.25 -3.76
CA ALA A 323 -24.61 9.84 -4.18
C ALA A 323 -25.95 9.08 -4.28
N SER A 324 -26.06 8.20 -5.28
CA SER A 324 -27.03 7.09 -5.44
C SER A 324 -26.33 5.93 -6.19
N LEU A 325 -27.00 4.81 -6.51
CA LEU A 325 -26.38 3.61 -7.12
C LEU A 325 -25.76 3.83 -8.52
N GLU A 326 -26.17 4.89 -9.24
CA GLU A 326 -25.50 5.37 -10.46
C GLU A 326 -24.07 5.87 -10.18
N ALA A 327 -23.81 6.26 -8.93
CA ALA A 327 -22.57 6.88 -8.51
C ALA A 327 -21.40 5.87 -8.39
N HIS A 328 -21.66 4.57 -8.28
CA HIS A 328 -20.61 3.55 -8.38
C HIS A 328 -20.03 3.46 -9.81
N VAL A 329 -20.86 3.66 -10.84
CA VAL A 329 -20.45 3.79 -12.24
C VAL A 329 -19.87 5.18 -12.53
N ALA A 330 -20.28 6.20 -11.77
CA ALA A 330 -19.77 7.58 -11.85
C ALA A 330 -18.51 7.87 -11.00
N GLY A 331 -17.97 6.89 -10.27
CA GLY A 331 -16.73 7.05 -9.48
C GLY A 331 -16.89 7.48 -8.02
N THR A 332 -17.91 7.01 -7.29
CA THR A 332 -18.16 7.36 -5.87
C THR A 332 -18.09 6.17 -4.90
N ALA A 333 -17.51 5.04 -5.33
CA ALA A 333 -17.32 3.86 -4.50
C ALA A 333 -16.31 4.12 -3.37
N VAL A 334 -16.77 4.21 -2.12
CA VAL A 334 -15.84 4.49 -1.03
C VAL A 334 -14.91 3.30 -0.79
N ASP A 335 -13.61 3.53 -0.85
CA ASP A 335 -12.57 2.54 -0.57
C ASP A 335 -12.55 2.16 0.91
N ALA A 336 -11.75 1.17 1.25
CA ALA A 336 -11.65 0.71 2.61
C ALA A 336 -11.13 1.81 3.56
N GLY A 337 -10.42 2.83 3.10
CA GLY A 337 -10.05 4.00 3.90
C GLY A 337 -11.19 5.00 4.11
N GLY A 338 -12.37 4.82 3.52
CA GLY A 338 -13.43 5.82 3.54
C GLY A 338 -13.29 6.88 2.44
N LEU A 339 -12.42 6.68 1.44
CA LEU A 339 -12.13 7.65 0.37
C LEU A 339 -12.85 7.29 -0.94
N LEU A 340 -13.26 8.29 -1.71
CA LEU A 340 -13.77 8.02 -3.07
C LEU A 340 -12.63 7.52 -3.98
N PRO A 341 -12.92 6.71 -5.03
CA PRO A 341 -11.91 6.20 -5.93
C PRO A 341 -11.30 7.35 -6.72
N ASP A 342 -9.98 7.37 -6.78
CA ASP A 342 -9.25 8.35 -7.57
C ASP A 342 -9.08 7.86 -9.01
N VAL A 343 -9.96 8.29 -9.92
CA VAL A 343 -10.01 7.82 -11.32
C VAL A 343 -8.98 8.47 -12.24
N GLN A 344 -8.02 9.23 -11.70
CA GLN A 344 -6.96 9.79 -12.54
C GLN A 344 -6.11 8.70 -13.19
N VAL A 345 -5.72 8.96 -14.45
CA VAL A 345 -4.89 8.06 -15.25
C VAL A 345 -3.39 8.14 -14.89
N ASN A 346 -3.01 9.14 -14.11
CA ASN A 346 -1.69 9.36 -13.55
C ASN A 346 -1.84 9.81 -12.09
N ASN A 347 -0.93 9.37 -11.22
CA ASN A 347 -0.90 9.82 -9.83
C ASN A 347 0.56 9.87 -9.33
N SER A 348 0.75 10.36 -8.10
CA SER A 348 2.06 10.61 -7.52
C SER A 348 2.91 9.35 -7.28
N TRP A 349 2.35 8.16 -7.50
CA TRP A 349 3.08 6.89 -7.55
C TRP A 349 3.88 6.74 -8.85
N THR A 350 3.35 7.19 -9.98
CA THR A 350 3.99 7.08 -11.30
C THR A 350 4.73 8.34 -11.73
N GLN A 351 4.40 9.50 -11.14
CA GLN A 351 5.02 10.78 -11.45
C GLN A 351 6.53 10.81 -11.20
N THR A 352 7.25 11.43 -12.13
CA THR A 352 8.68 11.72 -12.09
C THR A 352 8.97 13.10 -11.51
N VAL A 353 10.25 13.47 -11.36
CA VAL A 353 10.68 14.71 -10.67
C VAL A 353 10.06 15.99 -11.23
N GLY A 354 9.79 16.07 -12.54
CA GLY A 354 9.17 17.23 -13.17
C GLY A 354 7.64 17.26 -13.10
N GLU A 355 7.02 16.20 -12.58
CA GLU A 355 5.55 16.04 -12.54
C GLU A 355 5.00 16.12 -11.11
N VAL A 356 5.85 16.01 -10.08
CA VAL A 356 5.44 16.10 -8.69
C VAL A 356 5.17 17.56 -8.32
N ASP A 357 3.97 17.82 -7.80
CA ASP A 357 3.58 19.14 -7.34
C ASP A 357 4.41 19.60 -6.13
N PRO A 358 4.94 20.84 -6.10
CA PRO A 358 5.77 21.32 -4.99
C PRO A 358 5.05 21.31 -3.63
N LEU A 359 3.74 21.57 -3.60
CA LEU A 359 2.98 21.51 -2.35
C LEU A 359 2.89 20.06 -1.87
N GLU A 360 2.62 19.11 -2.76
CA GLU A 360 2.65 17.68 -2.40
C GLU A 360 4.01 17.24 -1.85
N LEU A 361 5.11 17.68 -2.48
CA LEU A 361 6.46 17.40 -1.97
C LEU A 361 6.61 17.86 -0.52
N LEU A 362 6.19 19.08 -0.20
CA LEU A 362 6.27 19.64 1.16
C LEU A 362 5.39 18.86 2.14
N GLU A 363 4.14 18.57 1.76
CA GLU A 363 3.23 17.77 2.58
C GLU A 363 3.82 16.40 2.93
N VAL A 364 4.41 15.74 1.93
CA VAL A 364 5.05 14.43 2.10
C VAL A 364 6.28 14.52 2.99
N GLN A 365 7.13 15.53 2.83
CA GLN A 365 8.30 15.70 3.71
C GLN A 365 7.85 15.97 5.17
N LEU A 366 6.86 16.85 5.34
CA LEU A 366 6.32 17.21 6.65
C LEU A 366 5.74 15.99 7.37
N CYS A 367 4.86 15.25 6.70
CA CYS A 367 4.18 14.10 7.27
C CYS A 367 5.12 12.89 7.46
N ASN A 368 5.90 12.54 6.44
CA ASN A 368 6.60 11.25 6.41
C ASN A 368 7.99 11.28 7.06
N SER A 369 8.60 12.46 7.25
CA SER A 369 9.96 12.57 7.80
C SER A 369 10.08 13.61 8.91
N ILE A 370 9.53 14.81 8.75
CA ILE A 370 9.68 15.89 9.75
C ILE A 370 8.85 15.58 11.00
N ALA A 371 7.59 15.17 10.86
CA ALA A 371 6.77 14.81 12.00
C ALA A 371 7.37 13.65 12.82
N PRO A 372 7.83 12.52 12.22
CA PRO A 372 8.60 11.51 12.94
C PRO A 372 9.82 12.06 13.68
N PHE A 373 10.61 12.94 13.05
CA PHE A 373 11.77 13.56 13.69
C PHE A 373 11.36 14.37 14.93
N LEU A 374 10.33 15.22 14.81
CA LEU A 374 9.84 16.06 15.90
C LEU A 374 9.32 15.20 17.06
N LEU A 375 8.53 14.16 16.76
CA LEU A 375 8.01 13.23 17.77
C LEU A 375 9.14 12.51 18.50
N VAL A 376 10.10 11.93 17.76
CA VAL A 376 11.27 11.26 18.35
C VAL A 376 12.07 12.21 19.23
N SER A 377 12.38 13.41 18.72
CA SER A 377 13.17 14.41 19.44
C SER A 377 12.49 14.86 20.73
N ARG A 378 11.19 15.16 20.67
CA ARG A 378 10.43 15.70 21.81
C ARG A 378 10.07 14.63 22.84
N LEU A 379 9.76 13.40 22.40
CA LEU A 379 9.33 12.30 23.28
C LEU A 379 10.49 11.48 23.85
N ARG A 380 11.74 11.71 23.41
CA ARG A 380 12.91 11.00 23.91
C ARG A 380 12.99 10.94 25.45
N PRO A 381 12.80 12.03 26.21
CA PRO A 381 12.81 11.95 27.67
C PRO A 381 11.73 11.04 28.26
N ALA A 382 10.52 11.05 27.68
CA ALA A 382 9.43 10.17 28.11
C ALA A 382 9.70 8.70 27.78
N LEU A 383 10.34 8.43 26.64
CA LEU A 383 10.81 7.10 26.24
C LEU A 383 11.92 6.57 27.16
N ALA A 384 12.89 7.43 27.52
CA ALA A 384 13.96 7.08 28.45
C ALA A 384 13.40 6.75 29.86
N ALA A 385 12.45 7.56 30.35
CA ALA A 385 11.78 7.31 31.62
C ALA A 385 11.01 5.98 31.63
N ALA A 386 10.37 5.62 30.50
CA ALA A 386 9.69 4.35 30.37
C ALA A 386 10.68 3.19 30.40
N ALA A 387 11.75 3.26 29.60
CA ALA A 387 12.78 2.22 29.57
C ALA A 387 13.42 1.98 30.95
N ALA A 388 13.61 3.04 31.75
CA ALA A 388 14.18 2.95 33.10
C ALA A 388 13.28 2.22 34.12
N THR A 389 11.97 2.15 33.87
CA THR A 389 10.98 1.56 34.80
C THR A 389 10.34 0.29 34.26
N ALA A 390 10.43 0.05 32.96
CA ALA A 390 9.98 -1.14 32.27
C ALA A 390 10.59 -2.42 32.83
N PRO A 391 9.81 -3.50 33.05
CA PRO A 391 10.36 -4.84 33.31
C PRO A 391 11.35 -5.32 32.25
N SER A 392 11.09 -4.98 30.98
CA SER A 392 11.99 -5.25 29.85
C SER A 392 13.24 -4.36 29.85
N GLY A 393 13.28 -3.28 30.63
CA GLY A 393 14.38 -2.31 30.64
C GLY A 393 14.55 -1.56 29.31
N ARG A 394 13.45 -1.43 28.55
CA ARG A 394 13.43 -0.98 27.15
C ARG A 394 12.21 -0.11 26.86
N SER A 395 12.35 0.76 25.86
CA SER A 395 11.23 1.39 25.15
C SER A 395 11.50 1.39 23.65
N TYR A 396 10.49 1.67 22.84
CA TYR A 396 10.48 1.32 21.42
C TYR A 396 10.14 2.51 20.55
N VAL A 397 10.91 2.72 19.49
CA VAL A 397 10.56 3.58 18.37
C VAL A 397 10.52 2.74 17.10
N VAL A 398 9.36 2.63 16.47
CA VAL A 398 9.18 1.93 15.20
C VAL A 398 8.81 2.94 14.12
N ASN A 399 9.73 3.15 13.18
CA ASN A 399 9.51 3.97 12.01
C ASN A 399 9.01 3.09 10.87
N VAL A 400 7.73 3.23 10.50
CA VAL A 400 7.16 2.46 9.38
C VAL A 400 7.70 3.01 8.07
N SER A 401 8.64 2.27 7.50
CA SER A 401 9.33 2.60 6.26
C SER A 401 8.92 1.63 5.16
N ALA A 402 9.63 1.65 4.05
CA ALA A 402 9.39 0.78 2.91
C ALA A 402 10.63 0.67 2.02
N MET A 403 10.60 -0.25 1.06
CA MET A 403 11.65 -0.42 0.05
C MET A 403 12.00 0.85 -0.74
N GLU A 404 11.07 1.81 -0.82
CA GLU A 404 11.18 3.14 -1.40
C GLU A 404 12.32 3.95 -0.78
N GLY A 405 12.54 3.77 0.52
CA GLY A 405 13.63 4.41 1.27
C GLY A 405 15.00 3.74 1.11
N GLN A 406 15.07 2.61 0.38
CA GLN A 406 16.31 1.87 0.20
C GLN A 406 17.23 2.57 -0.82
N PHE A 407 18.50 2.77 -0.45
CA PHE A 407 19.51 3.37 -1.33
C PHE A 407 20.10 2.34 -2.30
N SER A 408 20.54 1.18 -1.79
CA SER A 408 21.32 0.22 -2.58
C SER A 408 20.47 -0.84 -3.31
N ARG A 409 19.27 -0.48 -3.77
CA ARG A 409 18.37 -1.40 -4.47
C ARG A 409 18.81 -1.61 -5.92
N ARG A 410 18.89 -2.87 -6.37
CA ARG A 410 19.28 -3.24 -7.75
C ARG A 410 18.42 -2.55 -8.83
N TYR A 411 17.14 -2.39 -8.57
CA TYR A 411 16.20 -1.69 -9.45
C TYR A 411 15.45 -0.61 -8.67
N LYS A 412 15.53 0.63 -9.15
CA LYS A 412 14.77 1.78 -8.65
C LYS A 412 14.21 2.53 -9.86
N GLY A 413 12.89 2.64 -9.92
CA GLY A 413 12.21 3.42 -10.97
C GLY A 413 12.34 4.92 -10.73
N ALA A 414 12.01 5.73 -11.74
CA ALA A 414 12.03 7.20 -11.65
C ALA A 414 10.78 7.79 -10.98
N GLY A 415 9.73 6.98 -10.82
CA GLY A 415 8.47 7.40 -10.20
C GLY A 415 8.58 7.62 -8.70
N HIS A 416 7.64 8.39 -8.15
CA HIS A 416 7.45 8.57 -6.72
C HIS A 416 8.66 9.19 -5.96
N PRO A 417 9.41 10.16 -6.53
CA PRO A 417 10.70 10.59 -5.98
C PRO A 417 10.56 11.27 -4.61
N HIS A 418 9.53 12.08 -4.40
CA HIS A 418 9.32 12.84 -3.16
C HIS A 418 9.11 11.94 -1.93
N THR A 419 8.37 10.83 -2.10
CA THR A 419 8.19 9.84 -1.02
C THR A 419 9.40 8.93 -0.87
N ASN A 420 10.06 8.54 -1.97
CA ASN A 420 11.37 7.86 -1.90
C ASN A 420 12.36 8.66 -1.05
N MET A 421 12.46 9.98 -1.28
CA MET A 421 13.29 10.89 -0.49
C MET A 421 12.88 10.93 0.99
N ALA A 422 11.58 11.06 1.29
CA ALA A 422 11.11 11.11 2.66
C ALA A 422 11.35 9.79 3.42
N LYS A 423 11.12 8.63 2.78
CA LYS A 423 11.41 7.32 3.38
C LYS A 423 12.91 7.08 3.57
N ALA A 424 13.74 7.56 2.65
CA ALA A 424 15.19 7.54 2.80
C ALA A 424 15.67 8.42 3.98
N ALA A 425 15.06 9.60 4.16
CA ALA A 425 15.33 10.47 5.31
C ALA A 425 14.90 9.82 6.64
N LEU A 426 13.74 9.16 6.68
CA LEU A 426 13.28 8.41 7.84
C LEU A 426 14.19 7.21 8.18
N ASN A 427 14.68 6.49 7.16
CA ASN A 427 15.69 5.46 7.33
C ASN A 427 16.99 6.05 7.88
N MET A 428 17.41 7.20 7.37
CA MET A 428 18.62 7.88 7.84
C MET A 428 18.50 8.35 9.30
N LEU A 429 17.33 8.85 9.72
CA LEU A 429 17.06 9.16 11.14
C LEU A 429 17.31 7.92 12.01
N THR A 430 16.71 6.79 11.63
CA THR A 430 16.88 5.51 12.34
C THR A 430 18.35 5.10 12.40
N ARG A 431 19.05 5.13 11.27
CA ARG A 431 20.46 4.75 11.16
C ARG A 431 21.38 5.65 11.98
N THR A 432 21.07 6.94 12.05
CA THR A 432 21.93 7.95 12.70
C THR A 432 21.78 7.93 14.22
N SER A 433 20.55 7.85 14.73
CA SER A 433 20.28 8.12 16.14
C SER A 433 20.12 6.88 17.01
N SER A 434 19.85 5.71 16.41
CA SER A 434 19.52 4.48 17.15
C SER A 434 20.62 4.01 18.11
N GLU A 435 21.89 3.98 17.69
CA GLU A 435 23.01 3.53 18.54
C GLU A 435 23.15 4.40 19.80
N GLU A 436 23.08 5.72 19.61
CA GLU A 436 23.18 6.69 20.69
C GLU A 436 22.00 6.59 21.64
N MET A 437 20.77 6.51 21.12
CA MET A 437 19.57 6.37 21.95
C MET A 437 19.48 5.02 22.68
N PHE A 438 20.01 3.95 22.11
CA PHE A 438 20.07 2.66 22.80
C PHE A 438 21.11 2.66 23.92
N SER A 439 22.33 3.15 23.63
CA SER A 439 23.43 3.15 24.60
C SER A 439 23.19 4.07 25.80
N THR A 440 22.50 5.20 25.58
CA THR A 440 22.23 6.18 26.64
C THR A 440 20.90 5.94 27.35
N ASP A 441 19.84 5.61 26.61
CA ASP A 441 18.46 5.63 27.14
C ASP A 441 17.74 4.27 27.03
N ARG A 442 18.40 3.22 26.51
CA ARG A 442 17.80 1.89 26.24
C ARG A 442 16.58 1.94 25.32
N ILE A 443 16.56 2.90 24.40
CA ILE A 443 15.48 3.05 23.40
C ILE A 443 15.85 2.28 22.12
N LEU A 444 15.03 1.31 21.74
CA LEU A 444 15.23 0.50 20.54
C LEU A 444 14.53 1.16 19.36
N MET A 445 15.29 1.79 18.46
CA MET A 445 14.76 2.43 17.27
C MET A 445 14.99 1.57 16.02
N THR A 446 13.91 1.24 15.31
CA THR A 446 13.94 0.43 14.07
C THR A 446 13.20 1.10 12.93
N ALA A 447 13.60 0.81 11.70
CA ALA A 447 12.84 1.14 10.49
C ALA A 447 12.28 -0.16 9.93
N VAL A 448 10.99 -0.23 9.60
CA VAL A 448 10.32 -1.49 9.26
C VAL A 448 9.58 -1.38 7.93
N ASP A 449 9.87 -2.30 7.01
CA ASP A 449 9.10 -2.54 5.79
C ASP A 449 7.85 -3.39 6.09
N THR A 450 6.69 -2.93 5.63
CA THR A 450 5.41 -3.63 5.84
C THR A 450 5.19 -4.76 4.84
N GLY A 451 6.08 -4.93 3.86
CA GLY A 451 5.87 -5.80 2.72
C GLY A 451 4.83 -5.24 1.74
N TRP A 452 4.56 -6.00 0.68
CA TRP A 452 3.66 -5.56 -0.37
C TRP A 452 2.24 -6.01 -0.06
N ILE A 453 1.45 -5.05 0.42
CA ILE A 453 0.09 -5.29 0.94
C ILE A 453 -1.00 -4.54 0.16
N THR A 454 -0.65 -3.45 -0.53
CA THR A 454 -1.59 -2.64 -1.33
C THR A 454 -0.99 -2.31 -2.71
N ASP A 455 -1.87 -1.94 -3.63
CA ASP A 455 -1.49 -1.41 -4.95
C ASP A 455 -1.91 0.06 -5.05
N GLU A 456 -0.92 0.94 -5.17
CA GLU A 456 -1.07 2.41 -5.22
C GLU A 456 -1.02 2.96 -6.66
N ARG A 457 -0.94 2.08 -7.67
CA ARG A 457 -1.03 2.49 -9.08
C ARG A 457 -2.36 3.19 -9.41
N PRO A 458 -2.42 3.97 -10.51
CA PRO A 458 -3.65 4.57 -10.99
C PRO A 458 -4.83 3.59 -11.03
N HIS A 459 -6.02 4.06 -10.66
CA HIS A 459 -7.18 3.20 -10.39
C HIS A 459 -7.52 2.23 -11.54
N HIS A 460 -7.53 2.72 -12.78
CA HIS A 460 -7.82 1.87 -13.93
C HIS A 460 -6.75 0.80 -14.19
N GLU A 461 -5.48 1.10 -13.92
CA GLU A 461 -4.41 0.12 -14.03
C GLU A 461 -4.53 -0.95 -12.95
N LYS A 462 -4.81 -0.54 -11.71
CA LYS A 462 -5.08 -1.45 -10.58
C LYS A 462 -6.22 -2.42 -10.92
N LEU A 463 -7.34 -1.91 -11.44
CA LEU A 463 -8.48 -2.74 -11.83
C LEU A 463 -8.14 -3.73 -12.96
N ARG A 464 -7.39 -3.30 -13.97
CA ARG A 464 -6.95 -4.18 -15.07
C ARG A 464 -6.10 -5.33 -14.54
N ILE A 465 -5.15 -5.02 -13.65
CA ILE A 465 -4.20 -5.99 -13.10
C ILE A 465 -4.90 -6.96 -12.13
N ALA A 466 -5.86 -6.47 -11.33
CA ALA A 466 -6.73 -7.31 -10.52
C ALA A 466 -7.59 -8.25 -11.40
N ALA A 467 -8.13 -7.77 -12.53
CA ALA A 467 -8.88 -8.61 -13.47
C ALA A 467 -8.02 -9.72 -14.11
N GLU A 468 -6.72 -9.46 -14.27
CA GLU A 468 -5.71 -10.45 -14.68
C GLU A 468 -5.41 -11.49 -13.59
N GLY A 469 -5.95 -11.31 -12.38
CA GLY A 469 -5.85 -12.24 -11.24
C GLY A 469 -4.67 -11.96 -10.32
N TRP A 470 -4.11 -10.75 -10.36
CA TRP A 470 -3.05 -10.34 -9.45
C TRP A 470 -3.64 -9.69 -8.19
N HIS A 471 -3.12 -10.09 -7.03
CA HIS A 471 -3.38 -9.50 -5.72
C HIS A 471 -2.05 -9.26 -5.00
N ALA A 472 -2.04 -8.33 -4.06
CA ALA A 472 -0.89 -8.13 -3.19
C ALA A 472 -0.55 -9.43 -2.43
N PRO A 473 0.74 -9.82 -2.31
CA PRO A 473 1.12 -11.11 -1.72
C PRO A 473 0.82 -11.24 -0.23
N LEU A 474 0.63 -10.12 0.48
CA LEU A 474 0.39 -10.04 1.92
C LEU A 474 -0.86 -9.20 2.19
N ASP A 475 -1.45 -9.30 3.38
CA ASP A 475 -2.60 -8.50 3.82
C ASP A 475 -2.22 -7.40 4.85
N LEU A 476 -3.22 -6.65 5.34
CA LEU A 476 -2.97 -5.60 6.32
C LEU A 476 -2.56 -6.14 7.70
N VAL A 477 -2.97 -7.37 8.04
CA VAL A 477 -2.60 -8.04 9.29
C VAL A 477 -1.13 -8.45 9.26
N ASP A 478 -0.64 -8.90 8.10
CA ASP A 478 0.76 -9.15 7.79
C ASP A 478 1.61 -7.89 7.91
N GLY A 479 1.12 -6.76 7.36
CA GLY A 479 1.78 -5.47 7.47
C GLY A 479 1.90 -5.02 8.93
N ALA A 480 0.81 -5.14 9.70
CA ALA A 480 0.79 -4.80 11.12
C ALA A 480 1.70 -5.73 11.94
N ALA A 481 1.73 -7.02 11.64
CA ALA A 481 2.60 -8.00 12.30
C ALA A 481 4.08 -7.61 12.16
N ARG A 482 4.51 -7.15 10.98
CA ARG A 482 5.89 -6.70 10.73
C ARG A 482 6.26 -5.50 11.58
N VAL A 483 5.38 -4.50 11.65
CA VAL A 483 5.58 -3.29 12.47
C VAL A 483 5.59 -3.62 13.96
N TYR A 484 4.77 -4.58 14.37
CA TYR A 484 4.68 -4.99 15.78
C TYR A 484 5.86 -5.86 16.24
N ASP A 485 6.52 -6.57 15.32
CA ASP A 485 7.57 -7.54 15.62
C ASP A 485 8.73 -7.04 16.49
N PRO A 486 9.33 -5.85 16.23
CA PRO A 486 10.42 -5.35 17.06
C PRO A 486 10.04 -5.17 18.54
N ILE A 487 8.76 -4.87 18.82
CA ILE A 487 8.25 -4.69 20.18
C ILE A 487 8.19 -6.05 20.89
N VAL A 488 7.61 -7.06 20.23
CA VAL A 488 7.53 -8.43 20.77
C VAL A 488 8.92 -9.01 21.01
N LEU A 489 9.83 -8.84 20.04
CA LEU A 489 11.22 -9.26 20.18
C LEU A 489 11.90 -8.55 21.36
N GLY A 490 11.70 -7.25 21.49
CA GLY A 490 12.22 -6.46 22.59
C GLY A 490 11.73 -6.89 23.97
N GLU A 491 10.43 -7.11 24.12
CA GLU A 491 9.84 -7.59 25.39
C GLU A 491 10.30 -9.02 25.71
N SER A 492 10.60 -9.84 24.69
CA SER A 492 11.23 -11.17 24.86
C SER A 492 12.76 -11.12 25.14
N GLY A 493 13.36 -9.93 25.17
CA GLY A 493 14.78 -9.74 25.50
C GLY A 493 15.73 -9.60 24.32
N THR A 494 15.24 -9.52 23.08
CA THR A 494 16.06 -9.33 21.88
C THR A 494 16.24 -7.84 21.55
N ASP A 495 17.49 -7.37 21.55
CA ASP A 495 17.81 -5.97 21.25
C ASP A 495 17.94 -5.74 19.73
N LEU A 496 16.80 -5.47 19.07
CA LEU A 496 16.76 -5.09 17.64
C LEU A 496 16.65 -3.56 17.50
N PHE A 497 17.72 -2.92 17.04
CA PHE A 497 17.77 -1.47 16.78
C PHE A 497 18.78 -1.14 15.68
N GLY A 498 18.68 0.06 15.11
CA GLY A 498 19.65 0.55 14.13
C GLY A 498 19.71 -0.24 12.83
N CYS A 499 18.58 -0.83 12.45
CA CYS A 499 18.43 -1.59 11.21
C CYS A 499 17.15 -1.22 10.47
N PHE A 500 17.19 -1.39 9.15
CA PHE A 500 16.00 -1.52 8.33
C PHE A 500 15.58 -2.98 8.30
N VAL A 501 14.38 -3.28 8.79
CA VAL A 501 13.85 -4.64 8.92
C VAL A 501 12.93 -4.91 7.74
N LYS A 502 13.21 -5.98 7.00
CA LYS A 502 12.39 -6.47 5.91
C LYS A 502 12.15 -7.96 6.09
N ASP A 503 10.91 -8.40 5.97
CA ASP A 503 10.52 -9.81 6.16
C ASP A 503 11.03 -10.39 7.49
N TYR A 504 10.92 -9.61 8.58
CA TYR A 504 11.35 -9.96 9.94
C TYR A 504 12.87 -10.12 10.14
N GLN A 505 13.69 -9.62 9.22
CA GLN A 505 15.15 -9.68 9.33
C GLN A 505 15.80 -8.32 8.97
N PRO A 506 16.97 -7.99 9.55
CA PRO A 506 17.77 -6.86 9.09
C PRO A 506 18.08 -6.97 7.59
N SER A 507 17.92 -5.86 6.88
CA SER A 507 18.08 -5.72 5.44
C SER A 507 18.95 -4.49 5.13
N PRO A 508 19.62 -4.44 3.97
CA PRO A 508 20.40 -3.27 3.57
C PRO A 508 19.57 -1.97 3.57
N TRP A 509 20.22 -0.86 3.92
CA TRP A 509 19.66 0.50 3.94
C TRP A 509 19.30 1.07 2.58
#